data_AF-U6DR70-F1
#
_entry.id   AF-U6DR70-F1
#
_cell.length_a   1.000
_cell.length_b   1.000
_cell.length_c   1.000
_cell.angle_alpha   90.00
_cell.angle_beta   90.00
_cell.angle_gamma   90.00
#
_symmetry.space_group_name_H-M   'P 1'
#
loop_
_entity.id
_entity.type
_entity.pdbx_description
1 polymer ?
#
loop_
_entity_poly.entity_id
_entity_poly.type
_entity_poly.pdbx_seq_one_letter_code
_entity_poly.pdbx_strand_id
1 'polypeptide(L)'
;MIRDLSKMYPQTRHPAPHQPAQPFKFTISESCDRIKEEFQFLQAQYHSLKLECEKLASEKTEMQRHYVMYYEMSYGLNIEMHKQAEIVKRLNAICAQVIPFLSQE
;
A
#
# COMPACT_ATOMS: atom_id res chain seq x y z
N MET A 1 -11.80 -6.33 -1.57
CA MET A 1 -10.98 -5.23 -1.00
C MET A 1 -11.37 -3.89 -1.62
N ILE A 2 -12.67 -3.59 -1.64
CA ILE A 2 -13.22 -2.30 -2.07
C ILE A 2 -13.48 -1.56 -0.77
N ARG A 3 -12.57 -0.65 -0.39
CA ARG A 3 -12.86 0.28 0.71
C ARG A 3 -13.97 1.21 0.23
N ASP A 4 -15.05 1.25 1.00
CA ASP A 4 -16.18 2.17 0.88
C ASP A 4 -15.76 3.59 0.46
N LEU A 5 -15.95 3.92 -0.82
CA LEU A 5 -15.92 5.31 -1.31
C LEU A 5 -17.04 6.17 -0.67
N SER A 6 -18.02 5.54 -0.01
CA SER A 6 -19.16 6.19 0.63
C SER A 6 -18.77 7.08 1.83
N LYS A 7 -17.57 6.89 2.42
CA LYS A 7 -17.12 7.67 3.58
C LYS A 7 -16.36 8.97 3.22
N MET A 8 -16.12 9.24 1.95
CA MET A 8 -15.28 10.37 1.51
C MET A 8 -16.08 11.65 1.19
N TYR A 9 -17.42 11.60 1.23
CA TYR A 9 -18.28 12.77 1.01
C TYR A 9 -19.25 12.96 2.20
N PRO A 10 -19.35 14.16 2.79
CA PRO A 10 -20.40 14.43 3.76
C PRO A 10 -21.75 14.37 3.04
N GLN A 11 -22.64 13.51 3.54
CA GLN A 11 -24.01 13.36 3.06
C GLN A 11 -24.78 14.67 3.31
N THR A 12 -24.88 15.53 2.30
CA THR A 12 -25.68 16.76 2.33
C THR A 12 -27.17 16.40 2.38
N ARG A 13 -27.72 16.24 3.59
CA ARG A 13 -29.19 16.17 3.78
C ARG A 13 -29.76 17.58 3.57
N HIS A 14 -30.34 17.80 2.40
CA HIS A 14 -31.19 18.97 2.13
C HIS A 14 -32.45 18.94 3.01
N PRO A 15 -32.84 20.05 3.68
CA PRO A 15 -34.19 20.21 4.19
C PRO A 15 -35.13 20.66 3.05
N ALA A 16 -36.31 20.04 2.97
CA ALA A 16 -37.43 20.48 2.14
C ALA A 16 -38.28 21.56 2.86
N PRO A 17 -39.34 22.07 2.23
CA PRO A 17 -39.44 23.35 1.53
C PRO A 17 -39.82 24.55 2.44
N HIS A 18 -39.58 25.74 1.88
CA HIS A 18 -39.62 27.06 2.48
C HIS A 18 -40.96 27.49 3.11
N GLN A 19 -40.89 28.07 4.31
CA GLN A 19 -41.89 28.99 4.89
C GLN A 19 -41.65 30.44 4.41
N PRO A 20 -42.69 31.30 4.40
CA PRO A 20 -42.60 32.62 3.77
C PRO A 20 -41.78 33.62 4.61
N ALA A 21 -40.84 34.27 3.93
CA ALA A 21 -40.38 35.64 4.16
C ALA A 21 -40.09 36.06 5.62
N GLN A 22 -39.00 35.52 6.19
CA GLN A 22 -38.16 36.33 7.08
C GLN A 22 -36.94 36.78 6.29
N PRO A 23 -36.55 38.07 6.30
CA PRO A 23 -35.27 38.47 5.73
C PRO A 23 -34.20 37.77 6.57
N PHE A 24 -33.65 36.68 6.06
CA PHE A 24 -32.46 36.03 6.58
C PHE A 24 -31.33 37.06 6.51
N LYS A 25 -31.26 37.93 7.52
CA LYS A 25 -30.10 38.78 7.78
C LYS A 25 -29.05 37.86 8.36
N PHE A 26 -28.42 37.09 7.49
CA PHE A 26 -27.18 36.43 7.82
C PHE A 26 -26.24 37.54 8.29
N THR A 27 -25.99 37.61 9.59
CA THR A 27 -25.15 38.67 10.12
C THR A 27 -23.72 38.37 9.70
N ILE A 28 -22.94 39.41 9.43
CA ILE A 28 -21.53 39.26 9.06
C ILE A 28 -20.78 38.46 10.15
N SER A 29 -21.18 38.60 11.41
CA SER A 29 -20.66 37.82 12.55
C SER A 29 -20.87 36.32 12.37
N GLU A 30 -22.10 35.87 12.09
CA GLU A 30 -22.39 34.44 11.87
C GLU A 30 -21.63 33.87 10.67
N SER A 31 -21.41 34.68 9.63
CA SER A 31 -20.56 34.28 8.50
C SER A 31 -19.12 34.05 8.92
N CYS A 32 -18.56 34.98 9.69
CA CYS A 32 -17.21 34.88 10.21
C CYS A 32 -17.03 33.65 11.11
N ASP A 33 -18.01 33.35 11.98
CA ASP A 33 -17.97 32.19 12.85
C ASP A 33 -18.01 30.87 12.06
N ARG A 34 -18.89 30.77 11.05
CA ARG A 34 -18.93 29.58 10.18
C ARG A 34 -17.63 29.38 9.40
N ILE A 35 -17.06 30.46 8.85
CA ILE A 35 -15.76 30.40 8.15
C ILE A 35 -14.66 29.92 9.11
N LYS A 36 -14.67 30.39 10.36
CA LYS A 36 -13.69 29.97 11.38
C LYS A 36 -13.82 28.49 11.71
N GLU A 37 -15.04 27.98 11.88
CA GLU A 37 -15.29 26.55 12.12
C GLU A 37 -14.86 25.70 10.92
N GLU A 38 -15.22 26.11 9.70
CA GLU A 38 -14.80 25.42 8.46
C GLU A 38 -13.27 25.39 8.33
N PHE A 39 -12.60 26.51 8.65
CA PHE A 39 -11.13 26.58 8.62
C PHE A 39 -10.50 25.69 9.69
N GLN A 40 -11.02 25.67 10.92
CA GLN A 40 -10.54 24.79 11.99
C GLN A 40 -10.74 23.31 11.63
N PHE A 41 -11.88 22.98 11.04
CA PHE A 41 -12.16 21.64 10.54
C PHE A 41 -11.16 21.24 9.44
N LEU A 42 -10.93 22.11 8.46
CA LEU A 42 -9.94 21.88 7.40
C LEU A 42 -8.53 21.72 7.95
N GLN A 43 -8.14 22.55 8.93
CA GLN A 43 -6.84 22.47 9.59
C GLN A 43 -6.66 21.12 10.31
N ALA A 44 -7.70 20.63 10.99
CA ALA A 44 -7.68 19.32 11.64
C ALA A 44 -7.54 18.18 10.61
N GLN A 45 -8.29 18.23 9.51
CA GLN A 45 -8.18 17.25 8.42
C GLN A 45 -6.79 17.23 7.80
N TYR A 46 -6.21 18.40 7.53
CA TYR A 46 -4.84 18.51 7.02
C TYR A 46 -3.81 17.89 7.97
N HIS A 47 -3.95 18.15 9.28
CA HIS A 47 -3.03 17.58 10.26
C HIS A 47 -3.12 16.06 10.31
N SER A 48 -4.33 15.49 10.33
CA SER A 48 -4.53 14.04 10.28
C SER A 48 -3.95 13.43 9.00
N LEU A 49 -4.17 14.06 7.85
CA LEU A 49 -3.61 13.60 6.58
C LEU A 49 -2.08 13.63 6.58
N LYS A 50 -1.48 14.70 7.12
CA LYS A 50 -0.03 14.82 7.25
C LYS A 50 0.57 13.65 8.04
N LEU A 51 -0.03 13.30 9.18
CA LEU A 51 0.42 12.17 9.99
C LEU A 51 0.28 10.83 9.24
N GLU A 52 -0.81 10.64 8.49
CA GLU A 52 -0.99 9.46 7.65
C GLU A 52 0.06 9.38 6.53
N CYS A 53 0.41 10.51 5.90
CA CYS A 53 1.49 10.58 4.92
C CYS A 53 2.86 10.24 5.52
N GLU A 54 3.17 10.75 6.72
CA GLU A 54 4.42 10.42 7.43
C GLU A 54 4.50 8.92 7.76
N LYS A 55 3.38 8.34 8.20
CA LYS A 55 3.27 6.89 8.44
C LYS A 55 3.50 6.10 7.15
N LEU A 56 2.83 6.46 6.06
CA LEU A 56 3.00 5.81 4.76
C LEU A 56 4.43 5.90 4.23
N ALA A 57 5.13 7.02 4.46
CA ALA A 57 6.52 7.17 4.07
C ALA A 57 7.45 6.21 4.85
N SER A 58 7.17 6.00 6.14
CA SER A 58 7.88 5.03 6.97
C SER A 58 7.63 3.59 6.50
N GLU A 59 6.37 3.22 6.29
CA GLU A 59 5.98 1.89 5.78
C GLU A 59 6.61 1.60 4.40
N LYS A 60 6.65 2.61 3.51
CA LYS A 60 7.32 2.50 2.21
C LYS A 60 8.81 2.19 2.36
N THR A 61 9.47 2.83 3.31
CA THR A 61 10.90 2.64 3.55
C THR A 61 11.19 1.25 4.11
N GLU A 62 10.36 0.76 5.03
CA GLU A 62 10.42 -0.62 5.52
C GLU A 62 10.23 -1.63 4.38
N MET A 63 9.20 -1.41 3.55
CA MET A 63 8.94 -2.27 2.39
C MET A 63 10.12 -2.28 1.42
N GLN A 64 10.74 -1.12 1.17
CA GLN A 64 11.93 -1.03 0.33
C GLN A 64 13.10 -1.85 0.90
N ARG A 65 13.31 -1.83 2.22
CA ARG A 65 14.35 -2.65 2.86
C ARG A 65 14.08 -4.14 2.68
N HIS A 66 12.85 -4.59 2.90
CA HIS A 66 12.47 -5.98 2.65
C HIS A 66 12.63 -6.34 1.17
N TYR A 67 12.19 -5.47 0.25
CA TYR A 67 12.32 -5.70 -1.19
C TYR A 67 13.78 -5.94 -1.60
N VAL A 68 14.71 -5.08 -1.15
CA VAL A 68 16.14 -5.24 -1.47
C VAL A 68 16.70 -6.54 -0.88
N MET A 69 16.38 -6.83 0.39
CA MET A 69 16.83 -8.06 1.04
C MET A 69 16.38 -9.32 0.28
N TYR A 70 15.11 -9.38 -0.11
CA TYR A 70 14.59 -10.50 -0.89
C TYR A 70 15.21 -10.57 -2.29
N TYR A 71 15.44 -9.43 -2.93
CA TYR A 71 16.06 -9.38 -4.25
C TYR A 71 17.49 -9.98 -4.22
N GLU A 72 18.32 -9.55 -3.27
CA GLU A 72 19.68 -10.04 -3.10
C GLU A 72 19.70 -11.54 -2.75
N MET A 73 18.83 -11.97 -1.85
CA MET A 73 18.71 -13.38 -1.46
C MET A 73 18.26 -14.25 -2.63
N SER A 74 17.22 -13.85 -3.37
CA SER A 74 16.73 -14.58 -4.54
C SER A 74 17.80 -14.71 -5.62
N TYR A 75 18.60 -13.68 -5.83
CA TYR A 75 19.72 -13.74 -6.77
C TYR A 75 20.78 -14.77 -6.34
N GLY A 76 21.18 -14.76 -5.07
CA GLY A 76 22.13 -15.73 -4.52
C GLY A 76 21.61 -17.17 -4.60
N LEU A 77 20.34 -17.39 -4.21
CA LEU A 77 19.68 -18.70 -4.32
C LEU A 77 19.60 -19.18 -5.77
N ASN A 78 19.32 -18.28 -6.73
CA ASN A 78 19.23 -18.63 -8.14
C ASN A 78 20.57 -19.12 -8.71
N ILE A 79 21.68 -18.47 -8.34
CA ILE A 79 23.02 -18.91 -8.74
C ILE A 79 23.32 -20.30 -8.17
N GLU A 80 23.11 -20.50 -6.87
CA GLU A 80 23.44 -21.78 -6.25
C GLU A 80 22.53 -22.89 -6.78
N MET A 81 21.25 -22.61 -7.05
CA MET A 81 20.34 -23.55 -7.70
C MET A 81 20.88 -24.00 -9.07
N HIS A 82 21.26 -23.06 -9.94
CA HIS A 82 21.81 -23.41 -11.27
C HIS A 82 23.13 -24.19 -11.17
N LYS A 83 23.99 -23.82 -10.22
CA LYS A 83 25.23 -24.54 -9.95
C LYS A 83 24.97 -25.98 -9.51
N GLN A 84 24.05 -26.20 -8.57
CA GLN A 84 23.68 -27.54 -8.12
C GLN A 84 23.04 -28.36 -9.24
N ALA A 85 22.19 -27.75 -10.07
CA ALA A 85 21.61 -28.42 -11.24
C ALA A 85 22.68 -28.92 -12.23
N GLU A 86 23.71 -28.10 -12.49
CA GLU A 86 24.82 -28.50 -13.35
C GLU A 86 25.70 -29.59 -12.72
N ILE A 87 25.94 -29.54 -11.40
CA ILE A 87 26.63 -30.62 -10.68
C ILE A 87 25.86 -31.94 -10.82
N VAL A 88 24.55 -31.91 -10.54
CA VAL A 88 23.68 -33.10 -10.65
C VAL A 88 23.72 -33.65 -12.07
N LYS A 89 23.65 -32.80 -13.10
CA LYS A 89 23.75 -33.22 -14.49
C LYS A 89 25.06 -33.93 -14.80
N ARG A 90 26.19 -33.40 -14.33
CA ARG A 90 27.51 -34.02 -14.54
C ARG A 90 27.66 -35.34 -13.80
N LEU A 91 27.23 -35.40 -12.54
CA LEU A 91 27.23 -36.65 -11.77
C LEU A 91 26.36 -37.71 -12.43
N ASN A 92 25.17 -37.34 -12.92
CA ASN A 92 24.29 -38.27 -13.62
C ASN A 92 24.92 -38.80 -14.93
N ALA A 93 25.62 -37.94 -15.67
CA ALA A 93 26.36 -38.35 -16.86
C ALA A 93 27.49 -39.35 -16.52
N ILE A 94 28.21 -39.13 -15.43
CA ILE A 94 29.24 -40.07 -14.93
C ILE A 94 28.59 -41.39 -14.55
N CYS A 95 27.50 -41.38 -13.77
CA CYS A 95 26.78 -42.60 -13.41
C CYS A 95 26.35 -43.40 -14.65
N ALA A 96 25.77 -42.73 -15.65
CA ALA A 96 25.38 -43.37 -16.90
C ALA A 96 26.56 -44.01 -17.66
N GLN A 97 27.76 -43.41 -17.58
CA GLN A 97 28.98 -43.98 -18.18
C GLN A 97 29.54 -45.16 -17.39
N VAL A 98 29.36 -45.20 -16.08
CA VAL A 98 29.87 -46.28 -15.21
C VAL A 98 28.99 -47.53 -15.24
N ILE A 99 27.66 -47.37 -15.35
CA ILE A 99 26.69 -48.48 -15.35
C ILE A 99 27.07 -49.65 -16.27
N PRO A 100 27.50 -49.46 -17.54
CA PRO A 100 27.87 -50.55 -18.44
C PRO A 100 29.06 -51.42 -17.98
N PHE A 101 29.87 -50.95 -17.04
CA PHE A 101 31.03 -51.68 -16.51
C PHE A 101 30.70 -52.52 -15.27
N LEU A 102 29.49 -52.40 -14.74
CA LEU A 102 29.03 -53.19 -13.59
C LEU A 102 28.61 -54.58 -14.07
N SER A 103 28.86 -55.61 -13.24
CA SER A 103 28.37 -56.96 -13.48
C SER A 103 26.85 -56.94 -13.62
N GLN A 104 26.33 -57.56 -14.69
CA GLN A 104 24.90 -57.81 -14.79
C GLN A 104 24.55 -58.96 -13.83
N GLU A 105 23.69 -58.69 -12.84
CA GLU A 105 22.98 -59.74 -12.10
C GLU A 105 21.95 -60.42 -13.00
#